data_AF-G9KQB4-F1
#
_entry.id   AF-G9KQB4-F1
#
_cell.length_a   1.000
_cell.length_b   1.000
_cell.length_c   1.000
_cell.angle_alpha   90.00
_cell.angle_beta   90.00
_cell.angle_gamma   90.00
#
_symmetry.space_group_name_H-M   'P 1'
#
loop_
_entity.id
_entity.type
_entity.pdbx_description
1 polymer ?
#
loop_
_entity_poly.entity_id
_entity_poly.type
_entity_poly.pdbx_seq_one_letter_code
_entity_poly.pdbx_strand_id
1 'polypeptide(L)'
;RFVSSAKGKGLFATQLIQKGETIFVERPLVAAQFLWNALYRYRACDHCLRALEKAEENAQRLTGKPGQVLPHPELCAVRKDLHQNCPHCQVMYCSAECRLAAAEQYHQVLCPGPSQDDPLHPLNKLQEAWRSVHYPPETASIMLMARMVATVKQAKDKDRWIRLFSQFCNKTANEEEEIVHKLLGDKF
;
A
#
# COMPACT_ATOMS: atom_id res chain seq x y z
N ARG A 1 16.23 17.59 -10.35
CA ARG A 1 16.62 19.01 -10.56
C ARG A 1 15.35 19.87 -10.57
N PHE A 2 15.41 21.16 -10.26
CA PHE A 2 14.22 22.03 -10.40
C PHE A 2 13.86 22.21 -11.88
N VAL A 3 12.56 22.14 -12.21
CA VAL A 3 12.02 22.28 -13.57
C VAL A 3 11.43 23.67 -13.76
N SER A 4 10.44 24.04 -12.92
CA SER A 4 9.81 25.36 -12.92
C SER A 4 9.00 25.56 -11.63
N SER A 5 8.52 26.78 -11.37
CA SER A 5 7.61 27.05 -10.25
C SER A 5 6.31 26.24 -10.34
N ALA A 6 5.77 26.07 -11.55
CA ALA A 6 4.58 25.27 -11.81
C ALA A 6 4.79 23.76 -11.63
N LYS A 7 5.96 23.23 -12.02
CA LYS A 7 6.23 21.77 -12.04
C LYS A 7 7.12 21.27 -10.89
N GLY A 8 7.72 22.16 -10.11
CA GLY A 8 8.61 21.81 -9.00
C GLY A 8 9.87 21.06 -9.46
N LYS A 9 10.20 19.96 -8.75
CA LYS A 9 11.37 19.12 -9.05
C LYS A 9 11.02 18.04 -10.08
N GLY A 10 11.94 17.74 -10.98
CA GLY A 10 11.83 16.68 -11.98
C GLY A 10 13.02 15.72 -11.99
N LEU A 11 12.76 14.54 -12.54
CA LEU A 11 13.74 13.49 -12.86
C LEU A 11 14.20 13.66 -14.31
N PHE A 12 15.49 13.44 -14.56
CA PHE A 12 16.12 13.61 -15.87
C PHE A 12 16.97 12.38 -16.16
N ALA A 13 16.87 11.83 -17.37
CA ALA A 13 17.72 10.75 -17.82
C ALA A 13 19.17 11.23 -17.92
N THR A 14 20.11 10.45 -17.38
CA THR A 14 21.57 10.68 -17.52
C THR A 14 22.19 9.86 -18.63
N GLN A 15 21.41 8.97 -19.25
CA GLN A 15 21.80 8.07 -20.31
C GLN A 15 20.62 7.84 -21.28
N LEU A 16 20.90 7.24 -22.44
CA LEU A 16 19.87 6.82 -23.37
C LEU A 16 19.04 5.68 -22.73
N ILE A 17 17.71 5.78 -22.82
CA ILE A 17 16.78 4.76 -22.31
C ILE A 17 16.10 4.10 -23.51
N GLN A 18 16.15 2.78 -23.58
CA GLN A 18 15.53 2.00 -24.65
C GLN A 18 14.07 1.63 -24.32
N LYS A 19 13.27 1.37 -25.36
CA LYS A 19 11.90 0.89 -25.19
C LYS A 19 11.92 -0.45 -24.44
N GLY A 20 11.18 -0.52 -23.33
CA GLY A 20 11.10 -1.70 -22.47
C GLY A 20 12.16 -1.75 -21.36
N GLU A 21 13.05 -0.76 -21.28
CA GLU A 21 14.05 -0.67 -20.23
C GLU A 21 13.43 -0.20 -18.91
N THR A 22 13.75 -0.89 -17.82
CA THR A 22 13.37 -0.47 -16.47
C THR A 22 14.27 0.68 -16.02
N ILE A 23 13.71 1.88 -15.86
CA ILE A 23 14.46 3.07 -15.45
C ILE A 23 14.89 2.99 -13.98
N PHE A 24 13.95 2.67 -13.08
CA PHE A 24 14.23 2.40 -11.67
C PHE A 24 13.10 1.57 -11.04
N VAL A 25 13.40 0.96 -9.90
CA VAL A 25 12.42 0.26 -9.06
C VAL A 25 12.56 0.80 -7.65
N GLU A 26 11.43 1.14 -7.02
CA GLU A 26 11.39 1.62 -5.65
C GLU A 26 10.40 0.80 -4.83
N ARG A 27 10.70 0.63 -3.54
CA ARG A 27 9.74 0.08 -2.58
C ARG A 27 8.92 1.22 -1.99
N PRO A 28 7.59 1.10 -1.90
CA PRO A 28 6.77 2.16 -1.34
C PRO A 28 7.21 2.45 0.10
N LEU A 29 7.36 3.73 0.43
CA LEU A 29 7.71 4.16 1.80
C LEU A 29 6.63 3.78 2.80
N VAL A 30 5.36 3.86 2.38
CA VAL A 30 4.19 3.42 3.11
C VAL A 30 3.18 2.88 2.10
N ALA A 31 2.54 1.76 2.44
CA ALA A 31 1.45 1.16 1.68
C ALA A 31 0.40 0.69 2.67
N ALA A 32 -0.87 0.62 2.26
CA ALA A 32 -1.95 0.05 3.07
C ALA A 32 -3.05 -0.45 2.14
N GLN A 33 -3.66 -1.59 2.48
CA GLN A 33 -4.85 -2.05 1.79
C GLN A 33 -6.03 -1.12 2.13
N PHE A 34 -6.88 -0.90 1.14
CA PHE A 34 -8.18 -0.27 1.32
C PHE A 34 -9.05 -1.03 2.32
N LEU A 35 -9.75 -0.30 3.19
CA LEU A 35 -10.46 -0.88 4.34
C LEU A 35 -11.70 -1.66 3.90
N TRP A 36 -12.41 -1.21 2.87
CA TRP A 36 -13.50 -1.96 2.25
C TRP A 36 -12.97 -3.19 1.54
N ASN A 37 -11.81 -3.13 0.88
CA ASN A 37 -11.21 -4.33 0.28
C ASN A 37 -10.89 -5.39 1.34
N ALA A 38 -10.33 -4.98 2.48
CA ALA A 38 -10.09 -5.88 3.61
C ALA A 38 -11.41 -6.44 4.17
N LEU A 39 -12.44 -5.59 4.35
CA LEU A 39 -13.76 -6.00 4.83
C LEU A 39 -14.44 -7.00 3.88
N TYR A 40 -14.36 -6.78 2.56
CA TYR A 40 -14.83 -7.67 1.50
C TYR A 40 -13.89 -8.86 1.23
N ARG A 41 -12.93 -9.10 2.13
CA ARG A 41 -12.08 -10.31 2.15
C ARG A 41 -11.14 -10.46 0.96
N TYR A 42 -10.79 -9.37 0.28
CA TYR A 42 -9.67 -9.39 -0.65
C TYR A 42 -8.39 -9.65 0.13
N ARG A 43 -7.63 -10.69 -0.25
CA ARG A 43 -6.46 -11.12 0.51
C ARG A 43 -5.19 -10.53 -0.09
N ALA A 44 -4.57 -9.60 0.62
CA ALA A 44 -3.31 -8.99 0.24
C ALA A 44 -2.30 -9.05 1.38
N CYS A 45 -1.01 -9.12 1.05
CA CYS A 45 0.05 -9.01 2.04
C CYS A 45 -0.03 -7.65 2.73
N ASP A 46 -0.05 -7.64 4.06
CA ASP A 46 -0.16 -6.40 4.83
C ASP A 46 1.02 -5.44 4.59
N HIS A 47 2.17 -5.95 4.14
CA HIS A 47 3.36 -5.13 3.86
C HIS A 47 3.43 -4.64 2.41
N CYS A 48 3.45 -5.57 1.45
CA CYS A 48 3.75 -5.27 0.04
C CYS A 48 2.53 -5.29 -0.88
N LEU A 49 1.33 -5.52 -0.34
CA LEU A 49 0.05 -5.59 -1.07
C LEU A 49 -0.05 -6.66 -2.16
N ARG A 50 0.95 -7.55 -2.30
CA ARG A 50 0.84 -8.72 -3.20
C ARG A 50 -0.36 -9.58 -2.82
N ALA A 51 -1.04 -10.12 -3.82
CA ALA A 51 -2.14 -11.05 -3.62
C ALA A 51 -1.70 -12.28 -2.81
N LEU A 52 -2.57 -12.72 -1.89
CA LEU A 52 -2.38 -13.93 -1.08
C LEU A 52 -3.35 -15.06 -1.46
N GLU A 53 -4.15 -14.85 -2.50
CA GLU A 53 -4.95 -15.87 -3.16
C GLU A 53 -4.44 -16.05 -4.59
N LYS A 54 -4.49 -17.26 -5.13
CA LYS A 54 -4.12 -17.51 -6.53
C LYS A 54 -5.09 -16.76 -7.45
N ALA A 55 -4.64 -16.43 -8.66
CA ALA A 55 -5.49 -15.78 -9.66
C ALA A 55 -6.78 -16.59 -9.92
N GLU A 56 -6.68 -17.91 -9.97
CA GLU A 56 -7.84 -18.79 -10.16
C GLU A 56 -8.82 -18.75 -8.98
N GLU A 57 -8.31 -18.80 -7.75
CA GLU A 57 -9.13 -18.71 -6.54
C GLU A 57 -9.85 -17.36 -6.47
N ASN A 58 -9.15 -16.28 -6.84
CA ASN A 58 -9.72 -14.95 -6.95
C ASN A 58 -10.85 -14.91 -7.99
N ALA A 59 -10.60 -15.45 -9.19
CA ALA A 59 -11.60 -15.51 -10.26
C ALA A 59 -12.84 -16.32 -9.83
N GLN A 60 -12.65 -17.52 -9.28
CA GLN A 60 -13.74 -18.38 -8.80
C GLN A 60 -14.59 -17.67 -7.72
N ARG A 61 -13.92 -16.99 -6.77
CA ARG A 61 -14.60 -16.23 -5.71
C ARG A 61 -15.41 -15.07 -6.27
N LEU A 62 -14.86 -14.32 -7.21
CA LEU A 62 -15.51 -13.13 -7.78
C LEU A 62 -16.63 -13.48 -8.76
N THR A 63 -16.50 -14.57 -9.52
CA THR A 63 -17.52 -15.00 -10.50
C THR A 63 -18.57 -15.93 -9.91
N GLY A 64 -18.34 -16.47 -8.70
CA GLY A 64 -19.20 -17.48 -8.09
C GLY A 64 -19.23 -18.80 -8.89
N LYS A 65 -18.17 -19.10 -9.65
CA LYS A 65 -18.05 -20.32 -10.46
C LYS A 65 -16.95 -21.23 -9.91
N PRO A 66 -17.27 -22.13 -8.97
CA PRO A 66 -16.33 -23.13 -8.49
C PRO A 66 -15.80 -23.98 -9.65
N GLY A 67 -14.50 -24.30 -9.63
CA GLY A 67 -13.87 -25.12 -10.67
C GLY A 67 -13.53 -24.40 -11.97
N GLN A 68 -13.76 -23.08 -12.06
CA GLN A 68 -13.22 -22.27 -13.17
C GLN A 68 -11.69 -22.34 -13.15
N VAL A 69 -11.11 -22.81 -14.25
CA VAL A 69 -9.66 -22.85 -14.49
C VAL A 69 -9.30 -21.66 -15.36
N LEU A 70 -8.25 -20.93 -15.01
CA LEU A 70 -7.77 -19.82 -15.85
C LEU A 70 -6.91 -20.36 -17.00
N PRO A 71 -6.86 -19.68 -18.17
CA PRO A 71 -6.10 -20.18 -19.32
C PRO A 71 -4.59 -20.32 -19.10
N HIS A 72 -4.02 -19.56 -18.17
CA HIS A 72 -2.57 -19.46 -17.91
C HIS A 72 -2.24 -19.59 -16.41
N PRO A 73 -2.49 -20.74 -15.76
CA PRO A 73 -2.24 -20.93 -14.34
C PRO A 73 -0.76 -20.82 -13.97
N GLU A 74 0.14 -21.10 -14.91
CA GLU A 74 1.60 -21.02 -14.77
C GLU A 74 2.12 -19.60 -14.51
N LEU A 75 1.35 -18.58 -14.90
CA LEU A 75 1.70 -17.18 -14.67
C LEU A 75 1.38 -16.71 -13.24
N CYS A 76 0.68 -17.53 -12.44
CA CYS A 76 0.35 -17.19 -11.06
C CYS A 76 1.58 -17.31 -10.14
N ALA A 77 2.16 -16.17 -9.78
CA ALA A 77 3.36 -16.10 -8.91
C ALA A 77 3.08 -16.27 -7.40
N VAL A 78 1.83 -16.52 -6.99
CA VAL A 78 1.45 -16.64 -5.56
C VAL A 78 1.98 -17.93 -4.96
N ARG A 79 2.77 -17.80 -3.89
CA ARG A 79 3.43 -18.89 -3.17
C ARG A 79 2.85 -19.05 -1.76
N LYS A 80 1.71 -19.73 -1.68
CA LYS A 80 0.97 -19.94 -0.42
C LYS A 80 1.77 -20.65 0.66
N ASP A 81 2.69 -21.51 0.26
CA ASP A 81 3.62 -22.23 1.14
C ASP A 81 4.56 -21.30 1.91
N LEU A 82 4.80 -20.09 1.41
CA LEU A 82 5.66 -19.09 2.05
C LEU A 82 4.89 -18.12 2.94
N HIS A 83 3.56 -18.15 2.92
CA HIS A 83 2.75 -17.21 3.67
C HIS A 83 2.99 -17.33 5.17
N GLN A 84 2.98 -16.18 5.85
CA GLN A 84 3.20 -16.08 7.28
C GLN A 84 2.11 -15.22 7.90
N ASN A 85 1.74 -15.50 9.14
CA ASN A 85 0.85 -14.69 9.95
C ASN A 85 1.62 -14.01 11.09
N CYS A 86 1.09 -12.87 11.54
CA CYS A 86 1.44 -12.36 12.87
C CYS A 86 0.86 -13.32 13.93
N PRO A 87 1.63 -13.80 14.90
CA PRO A 87 1.12 -14.72 15.92
C PRO A 87 0.10 -14.07 16.86
N HIS A 88 0.04 -12.74 16.91
CA HIS A 88 -0.82 -12.00 17.85
C HIS A 88 -2.14 -11.53 17.23
N CYS A 89 -2.12 -10.97 16.02
CA CYS A 89 -3.32 -10.45 15.34
C CYS A 89 -3.64 -11.16 14.02
N GLN A 90 -2.97 -12.27 13.73
CA GLN A 90 -3.25 -13.15 12.58
C GLN A 90 -3.18 -12.48 11.19
N VAL A 91 -2.75 -11.21 11.09
CA VAL A 91 -2.61 -10.54 9.79
C VAL A 91 -1.56 -11.25 8.95
N MET A 92 -1.81 -11.35 7.65
CA MET A 92 -1.07 -12.19 6.72
C MET A 92 -0.01 -11.42 5.93
N TYR A 93 1.09 -12.10 5.66
CA TYR A 93 2.22 -11.65 4.86
C TYR A 93 2.56 -12.69 3.81
N CYS A 94 3.02 -12.26 2.63
CA CYS A 94 3.37 -13.20 1.57
C CYS A 94 4.66 -13.98 1.87
N SER A 95 5.47 -13.54 2.84
CA SER A 95 6.74 -14.17 3.20
C SER A 95 7.22 -13.75 4.60
N ALA A 96 8.22 -14.45 5.12
CA ALA A 96 8.87 -14.11 6.39
C ALA A 96 9.54 -12.73 6.35
N GLU A 97 10.15 -12.37 5.21
CA GLU A 97 10.79 -11.08 5.01
C GLU A 97 9.77 -9.94 5.09
N CYS A 98 8.59 -10.09 4.48
CA CYS A 98 7.52 -9.09 4.58
C CYS A 98 7.01 -8.95 6.01
N ARG A 99 6.87 -10.06 6.75
CA ARG A 99 6.45 -10.02 8.16
C ARG A 99 7.48 -9.31 9.03
N LEU A 100 8.76 -9.62 8.85
CA LEU A 100 9.86 -9.01 9.60
C LEU A 100 10.01 -7.52 9.27
N ALA A 101 9.96 -7.15 7.99
CA ALA A 101 10.02 -5.77 7.55
C ALA A 101 8.86 -4.94 8.11
N ALA A 102 7.63 -5.47 8.09
CA ALA A 102 6.48 -4.82 8.72
C ALA A 102 6.66 -4.70 10.24
N ALA A 103 7.10 -5.77 10.91
CA ALA A 103 7.36 -5.77 12.35
C ALA A 103 8.39 -4.70 12.74
N GLU A 104 9.50 -4.60 12.02
CA GLU A 104 10.53 -3.59 12.27
C GLU A 104 10.03 -2.17 11.97
N GLN A 105 9.24 -2.00 10.91
CA GLN A 105 8.86 -0.68 10.41
C GLN A 105 7.65 -0.06 11.11
N TYR A 106 6.52 -0.76 11.30
CA TYR A 106 5.29 -0.13 11.82
C TYR A 106 4.36 -1.06 12.60
N HIS A 107 4.50 -2.37 12.44
CA HIS A 107 3.48 -3.32 12.89
C HIS A 107 3.49 -3.54 14.40
N GLN A 108 4.63 -3.45 15.10
CA GLN A 108 4.65 -3.61 16.57
C GLN A 108 3.76 -2.58 17.28
N VAL A 109 3.74 -1.33 16.79
CA VAL A 109 2.91 -0.24 17.32
C VAL A 109 1.45 -0.37 16.90
N LEU A 110 1.18 -0.90 15.70
CA LEU A 110 -0.17 -1.02 15.15
C LEU A 110 -0.84 -2.38 15.42
N CYS A 111 -0.11 -3.36 15.92
CA CYS A 111 -0.64 -4.69 16.17
C CYS A 111 -1.71 -4.60 17.27
N PRO A 112 -2.98 -4.91 16.98
CA PRO A 112 -4.01 -4.90 18.00
C PRO A 112 -3.90 -6.11 18.93
N GLY A 113 -3.12 -7.12 18.55
CA GLY A 113 -2.96 -8.37 19.30
C GLY A 113 -4.30 -8.99 19.67
N PRO A 114 -4.52 -9.36 20.95
CA PRO A 114 -5.80 -9.89 21.43
C PRO A 114 -7.00 -8.94 21.26
N SER A 115 -6.77 -7.63 21.12
CA SER A 115 -7.82 -6.62 20.93
C SER A 115 -8.21 -6.43 19.46
N GLN A 116 -7.84 -7.35 18.57
CA GLN A 116 -8.15 -7.27 17.15
C GLN A 116 -9.66 -7.10 16.88
N ASP A 117 -10.49 -7.84 17.59
CA ASP A 117 -11.94 -7.81 17.44
C ASP A 117 -12.64 -6.87 18.43
N ASP A 118 -11.87 -6.07 19.20
CA ASP A 118 -12.44 -5.10 20.14
C ASP A 118 -12.92 -3.84 19.39
N PRO A 119 -14.24 -3.57 19.30
CA PRO A 119 -14.75 -2.39 18.60
C PRO A 119 -14.38 -1.08 19.31
N LEU A 120 -13.99 -1.13 20.59
CA LEU A 120 -13.56 0.04 21.34
C LEU A 120 -12.08 0.38 21.13
N HIS A 121 -11.30 -0.53 20.56
CA HIS A 121 -9.89 -0.30 20.27
C HIS A 121 -9.70 0.92 19.35
N PRO A 122 -8.79 1.87 19.65
CA PRO A 122 -8.67 3.12 18.90
C PRO A 122 -8.45 2.95 17.39
N LEU A 123 -7.65 1.95 16.98
CA LEU A 123 -7.46 1.67 15.54
C LEU A 123 -8.72 1.13 14.88
N ASN A 124 -9.55 0.37 15.60
CA ASN A 124 -10.79 -0.17 15.05
C ASN A 124 -11.83 0.94 14.90
N LYS A 125 -11.92 1.85 15.88
CA LYS A 125 -12.73 3.08 15.75
C LYS A 125 -12.31 3.96 14.59
N LEU A 126 -11.00 4.16 14.39
CA LEU A 126 -10.47 4.95 13.27
C LEU A 126 -10.85 4.34 11.92
N GLN A 127 -10.70 3.02 11.80
CA GLN A 127 -11.05 2.29 10.58
C GLN A 127 -12.55 2.33 10.29
N GLU A 128 -13.38 2.19 11.32
CA GLU A 128 -14.84 2.27 11.17
C GLU A 128 -15.29 3.68 10.80
N ALA A 129 -14.77 4.70 11.49
CA ALA A 129 -15.05 6.10 11.17
C ALA A 129 -14.62 6.47 9.75
N TRP A 130 -13.50 5.93 9.25
CA TRP A 130 -13.09 6.15 7.86
C TRP A 130 -14.05 5.51 6.87
N ARG A 131 -14.46 4.24 7.11
CA ARG A 131 -15.40 3.55 6.23
C ARG A 131 -16.76 4.23 6.18
N SER A 132 -17.24 4.81 7.28
CA SER A 132 -18.56 5.47 7.32
C SER A 132 -18.62 6.78 6.53
N VAL A 133 -17.47 7.43 6.29
CA VAL A 133 -17.39 8.68 5.51
C VAL A 133 -16.78 8.49 4.12
N HIS A 134 -16.15 7.34 3.85
CA HIS A 134 -15.47 7.04 2.58
C HIS A 134 -16.00 5.74 1.98
N TYR A 135 -17.20 5.80 1.40
CA TYR A 135 -17.83 4.66 0.73
C TYR A 135 -17.07 4.25 -0.55
N PRO A 136 -17.19 2.98 -1.00
CA PRO A 136 -16.52 2.52 -2.21
C PRO A 136 -16.94 3.28 -3.48
N PRO A 137 -16.03 3.46 -4.47
CA PRO A 137 -14.64 3.01 -4.46
C PRO A 137 -13.74 3.90 -3.59
N GLU A 138 -12.90 3.27 -2.76
CA GLU A 138 -11.89 4.01 -1.99
C GLU A 138 -10.85 4.63 -2.91
N THR A 139 -10.56 5.91 -2.67
CA THR A 139 -9.50 6.67 -3.35
C THR A 139 -8.29 6.94 -2.44
N ALA A 140 -8.44 6.70 -1.14
CA ALA A 140 -7.40 6.89 -0.12
C ALA A 140 -7.63 5.95 1.07
N SER A 141 -6.60 5.77 1.90
CA SER A 141 -6.67 4.96 3.13
C SER A 141 -6.08 5.72 4.31
N ILE A 142 -6.86 5.92 5.36
CA ILE A 142 -6.40 6.52 6.62
C ILE A 142 -5.25 5.73 7.25
N MET A 143 -5.15 4.44 6.94
CA MET A 143 -4.11 3.57 7.47
C MET A 143 -2.71 3.95 6.95
N LEU A 144 -2.60 4.71 5.85
CA LEU A 144 -1.33 5.30 5.43
C LEU A 144 -0.79 6.25 6.52
N MET A 145 -1.65 7.13 7.05
CA MET A 145 -1.27 8.06 8.13
C MET A 145 -0.94 7.31 9.43
N ALA A 146 -1.76 6.32 9.79
CA ALA A 146 -1.51 5.49 10.97
C ALA A 146 -0.14 4.77 10.87
N ARG A 147 0.20 4.24 9.69
CA ARG A 147 1.50 3.60 9.42
C ARG A 147 2.66 4.59 9.48
N MET A 148 2.52 5.79 8.90
CA MET A 148 3.56 6.82 9.01
C MET A 148 3.87 7.18 10.46
N VAL A 149 2.82 7.41 11.27
CA VAL A 149 2.97 7.70 12.72
C VAL A 149 3.63 6.54 13.44
N ALA A 150 3.18 5.31 13.18
CA ALA A 150 3.76 4.11 13.77
C ALA A 150 5.23 3.91 13.38
N THR A 151 5.59 4.22 12.13
CA THR A 151 6.97 4.19 11.66
C THR A 151 7.85 5.16 12.39
N VAL A 152 7.43 6.42 12.56
CA VAL A 152 8.19 7.38 13.38
C VAL A 152 8.28 6.91 14.82
N LYS A 153 7.22 6.31 15.38
CA LYS A 153 7.21 5.84 16.77
C LYS A 153 8.18 4.67 17.01
N GLN A 154 8.28 3.73 16.06
CA GLN A 154 9.16 2.56 16.15
C GLN A 154 10.63 2.85 15.79
N ALA A 155 10.87 3.87 14.96
CA ALA A 155 12.19 4.12 14.42
C ALA A 155 13.21 4.46 15.52
N LYS A 156 14.42 3.91 15.35
CA LYS A 156 15.60 4.33 16.13
C LYS A 156 15.99 5.78 15.81
N ASP A 157 15.99 6.13 14.52
CA ASP A 157 16.22 7.49 14.03
C ASP A 157 14.89 8.10 13.56
N LYS A 158 14.20 8.76 14.49
CA LYS A 158 12.88 9.37 14.24
C LYS A 158 12.99 10.57 13.30
N ASP A 159 14.03 11.37 13.46
CA ASP A 159 14.22 12.61 12.68
C ASP A 159 14.39 12.31 11.19
N ARG A 160 15.07 11.20 10.84
CA ARG A 160 15.14 10.75 9.46
C ARG A 160 13.76 10.51 8.85
N TRP A 161 12.87 9.81 9.56
CA TRP A 161 11.53 9.52 9.04
C TRP A 161 10.65 10.77 9.00
N ILE A 162 10.74 11.64 10.00
CA ILE A 162 10.04 12.93 10.00
C ILE A 162 10.49 13.76 8.80
N ARG A 163 11.80 13.89 8.56
CA ARG A 163 12.34 14.59 7.39
C ARG A 163 11.86 13.96 6.09
N LEU A 164 11.85 12.63 5.99
CA LEU A 164 11.39 11.94 4.79
C LEU A 164 9.91 12.21 4.52
N PHE A 165 9.04 12.03 5.51
CA PHE A 165 7.61 12.27 5.38
C PHE A 165 7.27 13.75 5.17
N SER A 166 8.09 14.68 5.68
CA SER A 166 7.92 16.12 5.41
C SER A 166 8.15 16.50 3.94
N GLN A 167 8.77 15.63 3.14
CA GLN A 167 8.94 15.83 1.70
C GLN A 167 7.69 15.42 0.90
N PHE A 168 6.73 14.74 1.52
CA PHE A 168 5.45 14.46 0.86
C PHE A 168 4.78 15.77 0.51
N CYS A 169 4.20 15.82 -0.69
CA CYS A 169 3.66 17.05 -1.26
C CYS A 169 2.61 17.64 -0.32
N ASN A 170 2.95 18.76 0.32
CA ASN A 170 2.07 19.52 1.21
C ASN A 170 1.40 20.69 0.49
N LYS A 171 1.58 20.78 -0.83
CA LYS A 171 1.02 21.82 -1.69
C LYS A 171 0.57 21.17 -3.00
N THR A 172 -0.72 20.92 -3.15
CA THR A 172 -1.32 20.84 -4.48
C THR A 172 -0.91 22.11 -5.22
N ALA A 173 -0.12 21.99 -6.29
CA ALA A 173 0.28 23.16 -7.04
C ALA A 173 -0.98 23.72 -7.75
N ASN A 174 -1.28 24.98 -7.41
CA ASN A 174 -2.25 25.90 -8.00
C ASN A 174 -3.75 25.61 -7.76
N GLU A 175 -4.32 26.29 -6.75
CA GLU A 175 -5.78 26.39 -6.54
C GLU A 175 -6.51 27.06 -7.73
N GLU A 176 -5.77 27.74 -8.63
CA GLU A 176 -6.36 28.44 -9.78
C GLU A 176 -6.57 27.58 -11.04
N GLU A 177 -5.89 26.45 -11.22
CA GLU A 177 -5.86 25.76 -12.53
C GLU A 177 -6.46 24.35 -12.58
N GLU A 178 -6.77 23.67 -11.46
CA GLU A 178 -7.36 22.31 -11.43
C GLU A 178 -6.70 21.29 -12.41
N ILE A 179 -5.40 21.44 -12.73
CA ILE A 179 -4.74 20.53 -13.66
C ILE A 179 -4.30 19.28 -12.90
N VAL A 180 -5.13 18.24 -12.95
CA VAL A 180 -4.72 16.86 -12.67
C VAL A 180 -3.50 16.55 -13.54
N HIS A 181 -2.36 16.31 -12.89
CA HIS A 181 -1.08 16.05 -13.55
C HIS A 181 -1.20 14.97 -14.64
N LYS A 182 -1.27 15.39 -15.91
CA LYS A 182 -0.81 14.55 -17.02
C LYS A 182 0.70 14.40 -16.84
N LEU A 183 1.12 13.25 -16.31
CA LEU A 183 2.52 12.86 -16.13
C LEU A 183 3.29 12.71 -17.46
N LEU A 184 2.60 12.87 -18.59
CA LEU A 184 3.18 12.84 -19.92
C LEU A 184 2.78 14.14 -20.64
N GLY A 185 3.76 14.84 -21.21
CA GLY A 185 3.55 16.12 -21.90
C GLY A 185 2.75 15.97 -23.19
N ASP A 186 2.47 17.09 -23.87
CA ASP A 186 1.58 17.20 -25.05
C ASP A 186 1.88 16.25 -26.24
N LYS A 187 2.98 15.50 -26.18
CA LYS A 187 3.40 14.51 -27.20
C LYS A 187 3.11 13.06 -26.79
N PHE A 188 2.33 12.81 -25.74
CA PHE A 188 1.96 11.50 -25.23
C PHE A 188 0.47 11.42 -24.85
#